data_AF-A0A8E8EW85-F1
#
_entry.id   AF-A0A8E8EW85-F1
#
_cell.length_a   1.000
_cell.length_b   1.000
_cell.length_c   1.000
_cell.angle_alpha   90.00
_cell.angle_beta   90.00
_cell.angle_gamma   90.00
#
_symmetry.space_group_name_H-M   'P 1'
#
loop_
_entity.id
_entity.type
_entity.pdbx_description
1 polymer ?
#
loop_
_entity_poly.entity_id
_entity_poly.type
_entity_poly.pdbx_seq_one_letter_code
_entity_poly.pdbx_strand_id
1 'polypeptide(L)'
;MSLSSRLVGSALLVVGVAALGFAGTVSTGLVPSSSAPDGIAFVTPSPVSLLATPALLAAGSVLLVGGTAAAGGTDASARAALVAPALSVVAALAFGAGLFLAPASVPETVTNPAAQTALLSEFPALHVAGAVVGSAVAPVVQATVTEDTPALLAGSVLLLAALAAGASNPLSLVAGGLGGVAAVVVLWAVDPERWRP
;
A
#
# COMPACT_ATOMS: atom_id res chain seq x y z
N MET A 1 -23.76 9.73 -15.75
CA MET A 1 -22.59 10.04 -14.91
C MET A 1 -22.53 11.52 -14.63
N SER A 2 -22.48 11.92 -13.37
CA SER A 2 -22.53 13.33 -12.95
C SER A 2 -21.15 13.93 -12.73
N LEU A 3 -21.03 15.26 -12.88
CA LEU A 3 -19.84 16.03 -12.49
C LEU A 3 -19.42 15.78 -11.03
N SER A 4 -20.38 15.50 -10.14
CA SER A 4 -20.12 15.17 -8.75
C SER A 4 -19.28 13.90 -8.57
N SER A 5 -19.52 12.85 -9.35
CA SER A 5 -18.73 11.60 -9.29
C SER A 5 -17.27 11.84 -9.69
N ARG A 6 -17.03 12.66 -10.71
CA ARG A 6 -15.68 13.03 -11.13
C ARG A 6 -14.94 13.86 -10.08
N LEU A 7 -15.63 14.83 -9.46
CA LEU A 7 -15.09 15.64 -8.38
C LEU A 7 -14.73 14.80 -7.15
N VAL A 8 -15.59 13.86 -6.76
CA VAL A 8 -15.31 12.90 -5.69
C VAL A 8 -14.09 12.06 -6.04
N GLY A 9 -14.01 11.54 -7.27
CA GLY A 9 -12.82 10.81 -7.75
C GLY A 9 -11.54 11.63 -7.66
N SER A 10 -11.57 12.89 -8.10
CA SER A 10 -10.42 13.79 -7.98
C SER A 10 -10.03 14.06 -6.52
N ALA A 11 -11.00 14.24 -5.63
CA ALA A 11 -10.74 14.42 -4.20
C ALA A 11 -10.09 13.16 -3.59
N LEU A 12 -10.61 11.97 -3.92
CA LEU A 12 -10.04 10.70 -3.49
C LEU A 12 -8.60 10.50 -3.99
N LEU A 13 -8.30 10.92 -5.22
CA LEU A 13 -6.94 10.91 -5.75
C LEU A 13 -6.01 11.82 -4.93
N VAL A 14 -6.44 13.05 -4.63
CA VAL A 14 -5.65 13.97 -3.79
C VAL A 14 -5.41 13.37 -2.41
N VAL A 15 -6.43 12.80 -1.78
CA VAL A 15 -6.30 12.16 -0.46
C VAL A 15 -5.37 10.94 -0.54
N GLY A 16 -5.49 10.11 -1.59
CA GLY A 16 -4.63 8.95 -1.79
C GLY A 16 -3.16 9.33 -1.98
N VAL A 17 -2.88 10.34 -2.81
CA VAL A 17 -1.52 10.87 -2.99
C VAL A 17 -0.98 11.48 -1.69
N ALA A 18 -1.79 12.24 -0.96
CA ALA A 18 -1.39 12.81 0.32
C ALA A 18 -1.07 11.71 1.35
N ALA A 19 -1.86 10.64 1.40
CA ALA A 19 -1.62 9.50 2.27
C ALA A 19 -0.30 8.79 1.93
N LEU A 20 0.00 8.57 0.65
CA LEU A 20 1.28 7.99 0.21
C LEU A 20 2.47 8.91 0.50
N GLY A 21 2.32 10.22 0.26
CA GLY A 21 3.36 11.20 0.58
C GLY A 21 3.66 11.21 2.08
N PHE A 22 2.62 11.21 2.92
CA PHE A 22 2.78 11.14 4.36
C PHE A 22 3.40 9.81 4.80
N ALA A 23 2.98 8.68 4.21
CA ALA A 23 3.60 7.38 4.42
C ALA A 23 5.11 7.40 4.15
N GLY A 24 5.53 8.04 3.05
CA GLY A 24 6.94 8.21 2.71
C GLY A 24 7.74 8.95 3.79
N THR A 25 7.18 10.03 4.35
CA THR A 25 7.85 10.82 5.41
C THR A 25 8.02 10.08 6.73
N VAL A 26 7.15 9.12 7.02
CA VAL A 26 7.22 8.32 8.24
C VAL A 26 7.86 6.95 8.01
N SER A 27 8.06 6.52 6.76
CA SER A 27 8.56 5.17 6.46
C SER A 27 9.98 4.94 6.95
N THR A 28 10.26 3.70 7.32
CA THR A 28 11.64 3.22 7.47
C THR A 28 12.27 3.11 6.08
N GLY A 29 13.56 3.40 5.97
CA GLY A 29 14.31 3.21 4.74
C GLY A 29 15.81 3.00 4.98
N LEU A 30 16.49 2.57 3.92
CA LEU A 30 17.93 2.35 3.88
C LEU A 30 18.64 3.60 3.36
N VAL A 31 19.76 3.94 3.98
CA VAL A 31 20.64 5.05 3.56
C VAL A 31 22.09 4.54 3.52
N PRO A 32 22.91 4.93 2.54
CA PRO A 32 24.33 4.62 2.56
C PRO A 32 25.00 5.14 3.84
N SER A 33 25.86 4.33 4.43
CA SER A 33 26.59 4.68 5.64
C SER A 33 27.99 4.09 5.63
N SER A 34 29.00 4.96 5.69
CA SER A 34 30.41 4.56 5.74
C SER A 34 30.83 3.97 7.08
N SER A 35 30.03 4.15 8.13
CA SER A 35 30.27 3.58 9.47
C SER A 35 29.62 2.22 9.68
N ALA A 36 28.76 1.77 8.75
CA ALA A 36 28.11 0.48 8.82
C ALA A 36 28.97 -0.62 8.16
N PRO A 37 29.04 -1.83 8.74
CA PRO A 37 29.80 -2.96 8.17
C PRO A 37 29.39 -3.28 6.72
N ASP A 38 28.10 -3.17 6.43
CA ASP A 38 27.51 -3.51 5.13
C ASP A 38 27.33 -2.27 4.21
N GLY A 39 27.85 -1.11 4.63
CA GLY A 39 27.76 0.13 3.88
C GLY A 39 26.37 0.79 3.86
N ILE A 40 25.43 0.27 4.65
CA ILE A 40 24.04 0.74 4.74
C ILE A 40 23.57 0.84 6.18
N ALA A 41 22.69 1.79 6.46
CA ALA A 41 22.02 1.94 7.75
C ALA A 41 20.50 1.99 7.58
N PHE A 42 19.78 1.35 8.49
CA PHE A 42 18.34 1.51 8.61
C PHE A 42 18.03 2.79 9.38
N VAL A 43 17.15 3.59 8.80
CA VAL A 43 16.64 4.81 9.43
C VAL A 43 15.14 4.64 9.62
N THR A 44 14.73 4.54 10.89
CA THR A 44 13.33 4.54 11.29
C THR A 44 13.03 5.89 11.97
N PRO A 45 12.24 6.78 11.35
CA PRO A 45 12.00 8.13 11.87
C PRO A 45 11.38 8.14 13.27
N SER A 46 10.48 7.20 13.55
CA SER A 46 9.82 7.06 14.85
C SER A 46 9.37 5.61 15.11
N PRO A 47 9.16 5.19 16.36
CA PRO A 47 8.56 3.88 16.65
C PRO A 47 7.16 3.71 16.05
N VAL A 48 6.40 4.80 15.92
CA VAL A 48 5.03 4.82 15.38
C VAL A 48 5.01 4.53 13.88
N SER A 49 6.12 4.75 13.18
CA SER A 49 6.31 4.46 11.77
C SER A 49 5.98 3.02 11.39
N LEU A 50 6.20 2.07 12.30
CA LEU A 50 5.92 0.65 12.08
C LEU A 50 4.43 0.34 11.94
N LEU A 51 3.55 1.21 12.47
CA LEU A 51 2.10 1.09 12.34
C LEU A 51 1.56 2.05 11.28
N ALA A 52 2.06 3.29 11.27
CA ALA A 52 1.56 4.32 10.36
C ALA A 52 1.82 3.98 8.89
N THR A 53 3.03 3.49 8.57
CA THR A 53 3.43 3.21 7.19
C THR A 53 2.54 2.15 6.52
N PRO A 54 2.33 0.94 7.08
CA PRO A 54 1.48 -0.06 6.43
C PRO A 54 0.02 0.40 6.31
N ALA A 55 -0.50 1.13 7.30
CA ALA A 55 -1.86 1.66 7.27
C ALA A 55 -2.06 2.70 6.15
N LEU A 56 -1.13 3.66 6.04
CA LEU A 56 -1.19 4.74 5.06
C LEU A 56 -0.92 4.23 3.64
N LEU A 57 -0.02 3.26 3.47
CA LEU A 57 0.20 2.60 2.18
C LEU A 57 -1.04 1.85 1.71
N ALA A 58 -1.66 1.05 2.58
CA ALA A 58 -2.90 0.35 2.24
C ALA A 58 -4.02 1.34 1.86
N ALA A 59 -4.25 2.35 2.71
CA ALA A 59 -5.29 3.34 2.47
C ALA A 59 -5.02 4.16 1.19
N GLY A 60 -3.81 4.65 1.01
CA GLY A 60 -3.40 5.44 -0.15
C GLY A 60 -3.57 4.67 -1.46
N SER A 61 -3.12 3.41 -1.51
CA SER A 61 -3.27 2.54 -2.68
C SER A 61 -4.75 2.27 -3.03
N VAL A 62 -5.58 1.99 -2.02
CA VAL A 62 -7.02 1.73 -2.23
C VAL A 62 -7.75 2.99 -2.70
N LEU A 63 -7.48 4.15 -2.09
CA LEU A 63 -8.08 5.42 -2.48
C LEU A 63 -7.62 5.88 -3.87
N LEU A 64 -6.38 5.59 -4.26
CA LEU A 64 -5.91 5.86 -5.62
C LEU A 64 -6.68 5.03 -6.64
N VAL A 65 -6.81 3.73 -6.43
CA VAL A 65 -7.51 2.86 -7.37
C VAL A 65 -9.01 3.16 -7.42
N GLY A 66 -9.65 3.40 -6.28
CA GLY A 66 -11.05 3.83 -6.24
C GLY A 66 -11.25 5.22 -6.87
N GLY A 67 -10.35 6.16 -6.58
CA GLY A 67 -10.36 7.51 -7.11
C GLY A 67 -10.13 7.58 -8.62
N THR A 68 -9.22 6.76 -9.18
CA THR A 68 -9.02 6.69 -10.64
C THR A 68 -10.26 6.16 -11.33
N ALA A 69 -10.91 5.13 -10.79
CA ALA A 69 -12.14 4.59 -11.36
C ALA A 69 -13.29 5.61 -11.31
N ALA A 70 -13.42 6.36 -10.20
CA ALA A 70 -14.43 7.42 -10.05
C ALA A 70 -14.14 8.62 -10.97
N ALA A 71 -12.90 9.09 -11.05
CA ALA A 71 -12.52 10.23 -11.89
C ALA A 71 -12.58 9.90 -13.39
N GLY A 72 -12.17 8.68 -13.76
CA GLY A 72 -12.20 8.19 -15.14
C GLY A 72 -13.61 7.83 -15.63
N GLY A 73 -14.58 7.71 -14.73
CA GLY A 73 -15.92 7.24 -15.08
C GLY A 73 -15.91 5.81 -15.61
N THR A 74 -14.99 4.97 -15.12
CA THR A 74 -15.00 3.54 -15.40
C THR A 74 -15.77 2.84 -14.30
N ASP A 75 -16.40 1.70 -14.59
CA ASP A 75 -17.02 0.88 -13.56
C ASP A 75 -15.95 0.34 -12.60
N ALA A 76 -16.33 0.16 -11.34
CA ALA A 76 -15.46 -0.49 -10.39
C ALA A 76 -15.32 -1.96 -10.82
N SER A 77 -14.10 -2.39 -11.17
CA SER A 77 -13.82 -3.76 -11.54
C SER A 77 -12.93 -4.42 -10.50
N ALA A 78 -13.25 -5.66 -10.14
CA ALA A 78 -12.45 -6.44 -9.22
C ALA A 78 -10.99 -6.60 -9.70
N ARG A 79 -10.79 -6.66 -11.03
CA ARG A 79 -9.46 -6.71 -11.65
C ARG A 79 -8.68 -5.41 -11.51
N ALA A 80 -9.34 -4.26 -11.64
CA ALA A 80 -8.70 -2.97 -11.39
C ALA A 80 -8.32 -2.83 -9.91
N ALA A 81 -9.15 -3.33 -8.99
CA ALA A 81 -8.86 -3.34 -7.57
C ALA A 81 -7.61 -4.16 -7.19
N LEU A 82 -7.22 -5.16 -7.99
CA LEU A 82 -5.96 -5.90 -7.81
C LEU A 82 -4.70 -5.04 -8.00
N VAL A 83 -4.83 -3.85 -8.59
CA VAL A 83 -3.72 -2.89 -8.71
C VAL A 83 -3.34 -2.32 -7.35
N ALA A 84 -4.26 -2.21 -6.40
CA ALA A 84 -3.98 -1.62 -5.09
C ALA A 84 -2.90 -2.40 -4.29
N PRO A 85 -2.97 -3.74 -4.17
CA PRO A 85 -1.86 -4.54 -3.64
C PRO A 85 -0.52 -4.30 -4.34
N ALA A 86 -0.50 -4.25 -5.67
CA ALA A 86 0.72 -4.03 -6.44
C ALA A 86 1.34 -2.66 -6.16
N LEU A 87 0.51 -1.60 -6.08
CA LEU A 87 0.96 -0.25 -5.72
C LEU A 87 1.56 -0.21 -4.32
N SER A 88 0.95 -0.91 -3.35
CA SER A 88 1.47 -1.00 -1.99
C SER A 88 2.86 -1.65 -1.95
N VAL A 89 3.10 -2.70 -2.73
CA VAL A 89 4.43 -3.34 -2.84
C VAL A 89 5.45 -2.38 -3.42
N VAL A 90 5.12 -1.74 -4.55
CA VAL A 90 6.04 -0.82 -5.24
C VAL A 90 6.38 0.37 -4.34
N ALA A 91 5.38 0.96 -3.69
CA ALA A 91 5.59 2.10 -2.79
C ALA A 91 6.42 1.69 -1.55
N ALA A 92 6.13 0.56 -0.93
CA ALA A 92 6.88 0.06 0.21
C ALA A 92 8.37 -0.19 -0.14
N LEU A 93 8.65 -0.78 -1.31
CA LEU A 93 10.02 -1.01 -1.78
C LEU A 93 10.74 0.31 -2.10
N ALA A 94 10.05 1.26 -2.75
CA ALA A 94 10.62 2.56 -3.04
C ALA A 94 10.98 3.34 -1.76
N PHE A 95 10.10 3.28 -0.74
CA PHE A 95 10.37 3.92 0.54
C PHE A 95 11.49 3.21 1.30
N GLY A 96 11.51 1.88 1.25
CA GLY A 96 12.59 1.07 1.81
C GLY A 96 13.95 1.35 1.18
N ALA A 97 14.00 1.65 -0.12
CA ALA A 97 15.21 2.07 -0.82
C ALA A 97 15.63 3.52 -0.51
N GLY A 98 14.90 4.23 0.36
CA GLY A 98 15.26 5.55 0.84
C GLY A 98 14.70 6.71 0.01
N LEU A 99 13.67 6.51 -0.84
CA LEU A 99 13.12 7.55 -1.71
C LEU A 99 12.77 8.86 -0.99
N PHE A 100 12.28 8.79 0.25
CA PHE A 100 11.91 9.97 1.04
C PHE A 100 12.99 10.45 2.02
N LEU A 101 13.96 9.59 2.33
CA LEU A 101 15.02 9.90 3.29
C LEU A 101 16.26 10.45 2.61
N ALA A 102 16.67 9.80 1.51
CA ALA A 102 17.85 10.14 0.72
C ALA A 102 17.59 9.82 -0.76
N PRO A 103 16.73 10.58 -1.46
CA PRO A 103 16.33 10.29 -2.84
C PRO A 103 17.51 10.18 -3.82
N ALA A 104 18.56 10.99 -3.61
CA ALA A 104 19.74 10.99 -4.45
C ALA A 104 20.56 9.69 -4.35
N SER A 105 20.47 8.98 -3.23
CA SER A 105 21.20 7.74 -2.99
C SER A 105 20.41 6.47 -3.33
N VAL A 106 19.17 6.59 -3.82
CA VAL A 106 18.36 5.43 -4.23
C VAL A 106 19.11 4.56 -5.25
N PRO A 107 19.75 5.09 -6.32
CA PRO A 107 20.49 4.26 -7.28
C PRO A 107 21.63 3.45 -6.65
N GLU A 108 22.35 4.06 -5.71
CA GLU A 108 23.43 3.40 -4.96
C GLU A 108 22.86 2.33 -4.02
N THR A 109 21.74 2.62 -3.37
CA THR A 109 21.08 1.71 -2.44
C THR A 109 20.55 0.48 -3.17
N VAL A 110 19.90 0.64 -4.33
CA VAL A 110 19.34 -0.50 -5.07
C VAL A 110 20.39 -1.35 -5.79
N THR A 111 21.60 -0.83 -6.00
CA THR A 111 22.71 -1.60 -6.58
C THR A 111 23.60 -2.27 -5.52
N ASN A 112 23.43 -1.92 -4.24
CA ASN A 112 24.13 -2.58 -3.14
C ASN A 112 23.51 -3.96 -2.84
N PRO A 113 24.28 -5.07 -2.89
CA PRO A 113 23.77 -6.42 -2.65
C PRO A 113 23.27 -6.65 -1.22
N ALA A 114 23.86 -5.98 -0.23
CA ALA A 114 23.40 -6.04 1.15
C ALA A 114 22.03 -5.35 1.30
N ALA A 115 21.83 -4.23 0.62
CA ALA A 115 20.55 -3.52 0.61
C ALA A 115 19.46 -4.32 -0.11
N GLN A 116 19.79 -4.97 -1.23
CA GLN A 116 18.87 -5.89 -1.91
C GLN A 116 18.46 -7.04 -0.98
N THR A 117 19.43 -7.62 -0.26
CA THR A 117 19.15 -8.69 0.70
C THR A 117 18.19 -8.19 1.78
N ALA A 118 18.51 -7.06 2.44
CA ALA A 118 17.66 -6.42 3.45
C ALA A 118 16.24 -6.09 2.94
N LEU A 119 16.12 -5.58 1.71
CA LEU A 119 14.83 -5.28 1.09
C LEU A 119 13.98 -6.53 0.82
N LEU A 120 14.61 -7.67 0.59
CA LEU A 120 13.96 -8.92 0.24
C LEU A 120 13.73 -9.84 1.44
N SER A 121 14.49 -9.71 2.52
CA SER A 121 14.38 -10.55 3.72
C SER A 121 13.72 -9.86 4.91
N GLU A 122 14.01 -8.57 5.15
CA GLU A 122 13.62 -7.88 6.40
C GLU A 122 12.44 -6.93 6.18
N PHE A 123 12.47 -6.14 5.10
CA PHE A 123 11.39 -5.21 4.75
C PHE A 123 10.01 -5.84 4.51
N PRO A 124 9.90 -7.05 3.91
CA PRO A 124 8.61 -7.63 3.61
C PRO A 124 7.77 -7.90 4.86
N ALA A 125 8.41 -8.39 5.93
CA ALA A 125 7.77 -8.65 7.21
C ALA A 125 7.41 -7.36 7.97
N LEU A 126 8.19 -6.29 7.81
CA LEU A 126 7.99 -5.06 8.56
C LEU A 126 6.87 -4.18 7.99
N HIS A 127 6.78 -4.02 6.67
CA HIS A 127 5.90 -3.00 6.07
C HIS A 127 5.08 -3.50 4.88
N VAL A 128 5.67 -4.35 4.02
CA VAL A 128 5.02 -4.79 2.77
C VAL A 128 3.81 -5.68 3.06
N ALA A 129 3.97 -6.68 3.93
CA ALA A 129 2.91 -7.63 4.24
C ALA A 129 1.65 -6.95 4.79
N GLY A 130 1.81 -6.03 5.74
CA GLY A 130 0.68 -5.27 6.29
C GLY A 130 -0.04 -4.42 5.24
N ALA A 131 0.72 -3.67 4.43
CA ALA A 131 0.15 -2.83 3.38
C ALA A 131 -0.59 -3.68 2.31
N VAL A 132 -0.05 -4.84 1.95
CA VAL A 132 -0.67 -5.78 1.00
C VAL A 132 -1.93 -6.39 1.59
N VAL A 133 -1.92 -6.82 2.87
CA VAL A 133 -3.12 -7.32 3.55
C VAL A 133 -4.23 -6.26 3.54
N GLY A 134 -3.91 -5.02 3.90
CA GLY A 134 -4.87 -3.93 3.89
C GLY A 134 -5.43 -3.62 2.49
N SER A 135 -4.54 -3.50 1.51
CA SER A 135 -4.95 -3.18 0.14
C SER A 135 -5.65 -4.33 -0.58
N ALA A 136 -5.48 -5.58 -0.14
CA ALA A 136 -6.21 -6.75 -0.65
C ALA A 136 -7.69 -6.76 -0.22
N VAL A 137 -8.09 -5.98 0.80
CA VAL A 137 -9.51 -5.85 1.19
C VAL A 137 -10.34 -5.29 0.03
N ALA A 138 -9.82 -4.30 -0.70
CA ALA A 138 -10.53 -3.68 -1.81
C ALA A 138 -10.90 -4.65 -2.96
N PRO A 139 -9.96 -5.44 -3.54
CA PRO A 139 -10.31 -6.42 -4.56
C PRO A 139 -11.19 -7.55 -4.04
N VAL A 140 -11.06 -7.96 -2.77
CA VAL A 140 -11.96 -8.97 -2.19
C VAL A 140 -13.39 -8.45 -2.13
N VAL A 141 -13.59 -7.23 -1.59
CA VAL A 141 -14.93 -6.60 -1.53
C VAL A 141 -15.50 -6.41 -2.93
N GLN A 142 -14.72 -5.84 -3.86
CA GLN A 142 -15.16 -5.66 -5.24
C GLN A 142 -15.51 -6.99 -5.90
N ALA A 143 -14.68 -8.01 -5.78
CA ALA A 143 -14.95 -9.32 -6.35
C ALA A 143 -16.20 -9.99 -5.76
N THR A 144 -16.49 -9.77 -4.47
CA THR A 144 -17.74 -10.25 -3.87
C THR A 144 -18.97 -9.53 -4.42
N VAL A 145 -18.90 -8.21 -4.62
CA VAL A 145 -20.02 -7.43 -5.15
C VAL A 145 -20.26 -7.71 -6.63
N THR A 146 -19.20 -7.90 -7.42
CA THR A 146 -19.29 -8.13 -8.86
C THR A 146 -19.34 -9.61 -9.24
N GLU A 147 -19.39 -10.53 -8.27
CA GLU A 147 -19.37 -11.98 -8.47
C GLU A 147 -18.17 -12.49 -9.33
N ASP A 148 -17.04 -11.77 -9.32
CA ASP A 148 -15.85 -12.09 -10.12
C ASP A 148 -14.98 -13.13 -9.39
N THR A 149 -15.34 -14.40 -9.55
CA THR A 149 -14.68 -15.55 -8.90
C THR A 149 -13.15 -15.59 -9.11
N PRO A 150 -12.58 -15.42 -10.32
CA PRO A 150 -11.12 -15.44 -10.47
C PRO A 150 -10.44 -14.27 -9.76
N ALA A 151 -11.05 -13.08 -9.74
CA ALA A 151 -10.51 -11.96 -8.96
C ALA A 151 -10.60 -12.21 -7.44
N LEU A 152 -11.67 -12.84 -6.97
CA LEU A 152 -11.84 -13.25 -5.58
C LEU A 152 -10.76 -14.24 -5.14
N LEU A 153 -10.49 -15.24 -5.98
CA LEU A 153 -9.41 -16.21 -5.74
C LEU A 153 -8.04 -15.54 -5.73
N ALA A 154 -7.75 -14.69 -6.72
CA ALA A 154 -6.48 -13.96 -6.78
C ALA A 154 -6.27 -13.08 -5.54
N GLY A 155 -7.30 -12.32 -5.15
CA GLY A 155 -7.27 -11.49 -3.94
C GLY A 155 -7.10 -12.31 -2.66
N SER A 156 -7.80 -13.45 -2.55
CA SER A 156 -7.70 -14.34 -1.39
C SER A 156 -6.33 -15.00 -1.27
N VAL A 157 -5.75 -15.46 -2.39
CA VAL A 157 -4.40 -16.03 -2.42
C VAL A 157 -3.37 -14.98 -2.04
N LEU A 158 -3.49 -13.74 -2.55
CA LEU A 158 -2.65 -12.62 -2.16
C LEU A 158 -2.76 -12.31 -0.66
N LEU A 159 -3.97 -12.28 -0.12
CA LEU A 159 -4.22 -12.05 1.29
C LEU A 159 -3.55 -13.12 2.16
N LEU A 160 -3.74 -14.41 1.81
CA LEU A 160 -3.14 -15.53 2.54
C LEU A 160 -1.61 -15.52 2.44
N ALA A 161 -1.06 -15.22 1.27
CA ALA A 161 0.39 -15.11 1.09
C ALA A 161 0.98 -13.96 1.91
N ALA A 162 0.29 -12.81 1.96
CA ALA A 162 0.71 -11.67 2.76
C ALA A 162 0.62 -11.95 4.26
N LEU A 163 -0.42 -12.64 4.72
CA LEU A 163 -0.54 -13.11 6.10
C LEU A 163 0.60 -14.06 6.48
N ALA A 164 0.94 -15.01 5.61
CA ALA A 164 2.04 -15.94 5.84
C ALA A 164 3.41 -15.21 5.89
N ALA A 165 3.65 -14.28 4.97
CA ALA A 165 4.89 -13.51 4.92
C ALA A 165 5.04 -12.53 6.10
N GLY A 166 3.93 -11.99 6.62
CA GLY A 166 3.92 -11.06 7.75
C GLY A 166 3.69 -11.71 9.11
N ALA A 167 3.67 -13.04 9.21
CA ALA A 167 3.33 -13.75 10.45
C ALA A 167 4.24 -13.39 11.64
N SER A 168 5.50 -13.03 11.37
CA SER A 168 6.46 -12.57 12.38
C SER A 168 6.18 -11.17 12.92
N ASN A 169 5.29 -10.39 12.29
CA ASN A 169 4.93 -9.03 12.70
C ASN A 169 3.41 -8.78 12.63
N PRO A 170 2.63 -9.31 13.58
CA PRO A 170 1.18 -9.22 13.58
C PRO A 170 0.66 -7.77 13.69
N LEU A 171 1.44 -6.86 14.30
CA LEU A 171 1.05 -5.46 14.43
C LEU A 171 1.01 -4.75 13.07
N SER A 172 1.95 -5.04 12.19
CA SER A 172 1.96 -4.50 10.82
C SER A 172 0.74 -4.97 10.02
N LEU A 173 0.37 -6.26 10.18
CA LEU A 173 -0.83 -6.84 9.56
C LEU A 173 -2.12 -6.16 10.04
N VAL A 174 -2.27 -5.96 11.35
CA VAL A 174 -3.43 -5.28 11.92
C VAL A 174 -3.50 -3.83 11.46
N ALA A 175 -2.39 -3.08 11.52
CA ALA A 175 -2.37 -1.68 11.12
C ALA A 175 -2.70 -1.50 9.64
N GLY A 176 -2.07 -2.30 8.76
CA GLY A 176 -2.39 -2.32 7.34
C GLY A 176 -3.84 -2.70 7.06
N GLY A 177 -4.33 -3.75 7.71
CA GLY A 177 -5.73 -4.18 7.63
C GLY A 177 -6.71 -3.06 7.99
N LEU A 178 -6.49 -2.36 9.12
CA LEU A 178 -7.31 -1.22 9.53
C LEU A 178 -7.28 -0.08 8.51
N GLY A 179 -6.12 0.23 7.94
CA GLY A 179 -5.99 1.25 6.89
C GLY A 179 -6.77 0.91 5.63
N GLY A 180 -6.70 -0.36 5.19
CA GLY A 180 -7.45 -0.87 4.05
C GLY A 180 -8.96 -0.85 4.26
N VAL A 181 -9.43 -1.34 5.42
CA VAL A 181 -10.86 -1.33 5.79
C VAL A 181 -11.38 0.09 5.86
N ALA A 182 -10.65 1.01 6.51
CA ALA A 182 -11.04 2.41 6.59
C ALA A 182 -11.18 3.04 5.20
N ALA A 183 -10.26 2.76 4.27
CA ALA A 183 -10.35 3.25 2.91
C ALA A 183 -11.57 2.70 2.16
N VAL A 184 -11.89 1.41 2.31
CA VAL A 184 -13.10 0.82 1.73
C VAL A 184 -14.37 1.43 2.33
N VAL A 185 -14.41 1.68 3.64
CA VAL A 185 -15.54 2.36 4.30
C VAL A 185 -15.72 3.78 3.79
N VAL A 186 -14.62 4.52 3.56
CA VAL A 186 -14.68 5.85 2.93
C VAL A 186 -15.28 5.74 1.53
N LEU A 187 -14.84 4.76 0.74
CA LEU A 187 -15.38 4.51 -0.61
C LEU A 187 -16.87 4.15 -0.57
N TRP A 188 -17.32 3.36 0.42
CA TRP A 188 -18.75 3.12 0.66
C TRP A 188 -19.54 4.38 0.95
N ALA A 189 -18.98 5.30 1.74
CA ALA A 189 -19.66 6.52 2.12
C ALA A 189 -19.80 7.52 0.95
N VAL A 190 -18.78 7.61 0.09
CA VAL A 190 -18.73 8.61 -0.99
C VAL A 190 -19.21 8.08 -2.34
N ASP A 191 -19.14 6.77 -2.58
CA ASP A 191 -19.54 6.11 -3.82
C ASP A 191 -20.26 4.77 -3.54
N PRO A 192 -21.44 4.82 -2.88
CA PRO A 192 -22.14 3.62 -2.42
C PRO A 192 -22.60 2.71 -3.56
N GLU A 193 -22.97 3.27 -4.71
CA GLU A 193 -23.49 2.46 -5.84
C GLU A 193 -22.46 1.47 -6.39
N ARG A 194 -21.16 1.76 -6.22
CA ARG A 194 -20.07 0.92 -6.76
C ARG A 194 -19.42 0.02 -5.74
N TRP A 195 -19.57 0.32 -4.46
CA TRP A 195 -18.81 -0.35 -3.41
C TRP A 195 -19.72 -1.08 -2.42
N ARG A 196 -20.97 -0.65 -2.25
CA ARG A 196 -21.88 -1.27 -1.26
C ARG A 196 -22.31 -2.66 -1.76
N PRO A 197 -22.21 -3.71 -0.91
CA PRO A 197 -22.74 -5.03 -1.22
C PRO A 197 -24.26 -5.07 -1.27
#